data_AF-A0A7S3VW64-F1
#
_entry.id   AF-A0A7S3VW64-F1
#
_cell.length_a   1.000
_cell.length_b   1.000
_cell.length_c   1.000
_cell.angle_alpha   90.00
_cell.angle_beta   90.00
_cell.angle_gamma   90.00
#
_symmetry.space_group_name_H-M   'P 1'
#
loop_
_entity.id
_entity.type
_entity.pdbx_description
1 polymer ?
#
loop_
_entity_poly.entity_id
_entity_poly.type
_entity_poly.pdbx_seq_one_letter_code
_entity_poly.pdbx_strand_id
1 'polypeptide(L)'
;KAHRKKGQPQGKPAKGFGGTRAPEVEVLLRFSEAQLNEVLTLETIGNSLCFLLTDHLGLLSQSPAFPEVSALVLLHLRRYSKHCRSEPLRRQLKTLVEKAEVSADDIRARREQLAEAPSAK
;
A
#
# COMPACT_ATOMS: atom_id res chain seq x y z
N LYS A 1 17.33 -38.44 33.14
CA LYS A 1 17.03 -37.12 33.74
C LYS A 1 18.35 -36.39 34.00
N ALA A 2 18.69 -35.37 33.20
CA ALA A 2 19.60 -34.27 33.55
C ALA A 2 19.48 -33.17 32.47
N HIS A 3 19.03 -31.98 32.88
CA HIS A 3 18.89 -30.77 32.07
C HIS A 3 19.95 -29.74 32.49
N ARG A 4 20.34 -28.85 31.54
CA ARG A 4 21.09 -27.56 31.61
C ARG A 4 22.49 -27.62 30.97
N LYS A 5 23.00 -26.61 30.25
CA LYS A 5 22.64 -25.18 30.15
C LYS A 5 23.18 -24.55 28.84
N LYS A 6 22.48 -23.50 28.41
CA LYS A 6 22.84 -22.38 27.50
C LYS A 6 24.33 -22.13 27.17
N GLY A 7 24.59 -21.75 25.92
CA GLY A 7 25.78 -20.98 25.53
C GLY A 7 25.74 -20.53 24.06
N GLN A 8 25.26 -19.31 23.81
CA GLN A 8 25.42 -18.57 22.55
C GLN A 8 26.71 -17.73 22.66
N PRO A 9 27.50 -17.60 21.58
CA PRO A 9 28.32 -16.41 21.37
C PRO A 9 27.95 -15.78 20.01
N GLN A 10 27.35 -14.59 20.03
CA GLN A 10 28.00 -13.28 19.90
C GLN A 10 28.46 -12.96 18.46
N GLY A 11 27.87 -11.88 17.95
CA GLY A 11 28.00 -11.38 16.60
C GLY A 11 29.38 -10.81 16.28
N LYS A 12 29.64 -10.70 14.98
CA LYS A 12 30.74 -9.90 14.44
C LYS A 12 30.27 -8.46 14.20
N PRO A 13 31.08 -7.45 14.54
CA PRO A 13 30.75 -6.04 14.34
C PRO A 13 31.08 -5.53 12.92
N ALA A 14 30.60 -4.31 12.68
CA ALA A 14 30.34 -3.63 11.42
C ALA A 14 31.54 -3.31 10.51
N LYS A 15 31.24 -3.09 9.22
CA LYS A 15 32.01 -2.23 8.32
C LYS A 15 31.08 -1.49 7.35
N GLY A 16 31.10 -0.16 7.40
CA GLY A 16 30.60 0.72 6.33
C GLY A 16 29.67 1.85 6.78
N PHE A 17 30.25 2.97 7.25
CA PHE A 17 29.61 4.28 7.17
C PHE A 17 29.79 4.80 5.74
N GLY A 18 28.71 4.99 4.99
CA GLY A 18 28.75 5.52 3.64
C GLY A 18 27.35 5.68 3.03
N GLY A 19 26.79 6.89 3.19
CA GLY A 19 25.49 7.29 2.67
C GLY A 19 24.41 7.28 3.75
N THR A 20 23.88 8.46 4.09
CA THR A 20 22.59 8.59 4.77
C THR A 20 21.51 8.06 3.84
N ARG A 21 21.38 6.73 3.74
CA ARG A 21 20.15 6.12 3.25
C ARG A 21 19.09 6.48 4.28
N ALA A 22 18.01 7.10 3.81
CA ALA A 22 16.82 7.27 4.61
C ALA A 22 16.48 5.94 5.29
N PRO A 23 16.08 5.93 6.57
CA PRO A 23 15.65 4.69 7.21
C PRO A 23 14.54 4.07 6.35
N GLU A 24 14.79 2.90 5.78
CA GLU A 24 13.73 2.08 5.20
C GLU A 24 12.87 1.62 6.38
N VAL A 25 11.80 2.36 6.65
CA VAL A 25 10.80 1.95 7.62
C VAL A 25 9.89 0.94 6.91
N GLU A 26 10.38 -0.29 6.75
CA GLU A 26 9.52 -1.39 6.36
C GLU A 26 8.63 -1.76 7.55
N VAL A 27 7.34 -1.39 7.47
CA VAL A 27 6.35 -1.80 8.45
C VAL A 27 5.91 -3.22 8.12
N LEU A 28 6.56 -4.21 8.75
CA LEU A 28 6.19 -5.61 8.64
C LEU A 28 5.25 -6.01 9.77
N LEU A 29 3.99 -6.29 9.42
CA LEU A 29 3.06 -6.93 10.35
C LEU A 29 3.47 -8.41 10.52
N ARG A 30 3.65 -8.83 11.78
CA ARG A 30 3.99 -10.22 12.11
C ARG A 30 2.73 -10.99 12.48
N PHE A 31 2.46 -12.05 11.74
CA PHE A 31 1.36 -12.99 11.99
C PHE A 31 1.90 -14.39 12.21
N SER A 32 1.22 -15.16 13.07
CA SER A 32 1.43 -16.61 13.15
C SER A 32 0.90 -17.32 11.90
N GLU A 33 1.37 -18.54 11.62
CA GLU A 33 0.87 -19.34 10.49
C GLU A 33 -0.64 -19.60 10.56
N ALA A 34 -1.18 -19.75 11.78
CA ALA A 34 -2.62 -19.90 11.98
C ALA A 34 -3.38 -18.63 11.54
N GLN A 35 -2.91 -17.45 11.93
CA GLN A 35 -3.50 -16.16 11.57
C GLN A 35 -3.43 -15.87 10.07
N LEU A 36 -2.36 -16.30 9.38
CA LEU A 36 -2.24 -16.13 7.93
C LEU A 36 -3.28 -16.92 7.13
N ASN A 37 -3.77 -18.03 7.69
CA ASN A 37 -4.76 -18.88 7.04
C ASN A 37 -6.20 -18.53 7.46
N GLU A 38 -6.37 -17.64 8.44
CA GLU A 38 -7.66 -17.26 8.96
C GLU A 38 -8.29 -16.12 8.14
N VAL A 39 -9.47 -16.38 7.59
CA VAL A 39 -10.21 -15.40 6.76
C VAL A 39 -10.60 -14.16 7.56
N LEU A 40 -10.98 -14.31 8.83
CA LEU A 40 -11.34 -13.19 9.71
C LEU A 40 -10.16 -12.25 9.97
N THR A 41 -8.95 -12.81 10.16
CA THR A 41 -7.72 -12.03 10.30
C THR A 41 -7.47 -11.23 9.01
N LEU A 42 -7.57 -11.89 7.84
CA LEU A 42 -7.44 -11.23 6.54
C LEU A 42 -8.46 -10.09 6.36
N GLU A 43 -9.72 -10.31 6.73
CA GLU A 43 -10.79 -9.30 6.60
C GLU A 43 -10.55 -8.10 7.52
N THR A 44 -10.14 -8.34 8.75
CA THR A 44 -9.88 -7.27 9.73
C THR A 44 -8.73 -6.36 9.28
N ILE A 45 -7.63 -6.97 8.84
CA ILE A 45 -6.47 -6.23 8.31
C ILE A 45 -6.84 -5.54 7.00
N GLY A 46 -7.52 -6.27 6.11
CA GLY A 46 -7.96 -5.76 4.81
C GLY A 46 -8.85 -4.54 4.94
N ASN A 47 -9.79 -4.53 5.89
CA ASN A 47 -10.64 -3.38 6.16
C ASN A 47 -9.82 -2.17 6.64
N SER A 48 -8.85 -2.40 7.53
CA SER A 48 -7.94 -1.35 8.01
C SER A 48 -7.07 -0.77 6.89
N LEU A 49 -6.57 -1.63 5.99
CA LEU A 49 -5.82 -1.24 4.81
C LEU A 49 -6.68 -0.46 3.82
N CYS A 50 -7.92 -0.90 3.56
CA CYS A 50 -8.85 -0.17 2.70
C CYS A 50 -9.13 1.24 3.24
N PHE A 51 -9.34 1.39 4.54
CA PHE A 51 -9.49 2.70 5.18
C PHE A 51 -8.24 3.58 4.96
N LEU A 52 -7.06 3.05 5.30
CA LEU A 52 -5.79 3.77 5.16
C LEU A 52 -5.49 4.18 3.71
N LEU A 53 -5.72 3.27 2.76
CA LEU A 53 -5.53 3.55 1.33
C LEU A 53 -6.53 4.57 0.82
N THR A 54 -7.78 4.53 1.28
CA THR A 54 -8.80 5.53 0.89
C THR A 54 -8.36 6.92 1.32
N ASP A 55 -7.91 7.07 2.57
CA ASP A 55 -7.43 8.34 3.11
C ASP A 55 -6.20 8.86 2.35
N HIS A 56 -5.18 8.01 2.18
CA HIS A 56 -3.97 8.40 1.46
C HIS A 56 -4.21 8.73 -0.01
N LEU A 57 -5.00 7.93 -0.73
CA LEU A 57 -5.35 8.23 -2.12
C LEU A 57 -6.19 9.52 -2.19
N GLY A 58 -7.06 9.77 -1.21
CA GLY A 58 -7.79 11.03 -1.08
C GLY A 58 -6.85 12.23 -0.96
N LEU A 59 -5.82 12.15 -0.12
CA LEU A 59 -4.80 13.21 0.00
C LEU A 59 -4.02 13.39 -1.32
N LEU A 60 -3.61 12.30 -1.96
CA LEU A 60 -2.88 12.35 -3.23
C LEU A 60 -3.72 12.89 -4.38
N SER A 61 -5.05 12.75 -4.34
CA SER A 61 -5.97 13.25 -5.37
C SER A 61 -5.97 14.77 -5.53
N GLN A 62 -5.40 15.50 -4.57
CA GLN A 62 -5.22 16.95 -4.69
C GLN A 62 -4.05 17.32 -5.64
N SER A 63 -3.22 16.35 -6.00
CA SER A 63 -2.10 16.55 -6.93
C SER A 63 -2.53 16.32 -8.38
N PRO A 64 -2.11 17.18 -9.34
CA PRO A 64 -2.28 16.91 -10.76
C PRO A 64 -1.64 15.59 -11.19
N ALA A 65 -0.57 15.15 -10.52
CA ALA A 65 0.12 13.89 -10.83
C ALA A 65 -0.61 12.63 -10.28
N PHE A 66 -1.79 12.78 -9.68
CA PHE A 66 -2.53 11.67 -9.09
C PHE A 66 -2.78 10.50 -10.06
N PRO A 67 -3.17 10.69 -11.34
CA PRO A 67 -3.39 9.58 -12.26
C PRO A 67 -2.14 8.70 -12.43
N GLU A 68 -0.96 9.32 -12.50
CA GLU A 68 0.32 8.63 -12.65
C GLU A 68 0.76 7.95 -11.36
N VAL A 69 0.61 8.64 -10.22
CA VAL A 69 1.02 8.14 -8.90
C VAL A 69 0.12 6.97 -8.45
N SER A 70 -1.20 7.09 -8.65
CA SER A 70 -2.16 6.06 -8.24
C SER A 70 -2.13 4.82 -9.13
N ALA A 71 -1.71 4.93 -10.41
CA ALA A 71 -1.75 3.84 -11.38
C ALA A 71 -1.06 2.56 -10.89
N LEU A 72 0.12 2.68 -10.27
CA LEU A 72 0.86 1.52 -9.74
C LEU A 72 0.10 0.85 -8.59
N VAL A 73 -0.45 1.64 -7.66
CA VAL A 73 -1.25 1.12 -6.55
C VAL A 73 -2.48 0.37 -7.09
N LEU A 74 -3.21 0.99 -8.03
CA LEU A 74 -4.41 0.40 -8.63
C LEU A 74 -4.12 -0.88 -9.42
N LEU A 75 -2.96 -0.98 -10.08
CA LEU A 75 -2.51 -2.21 -10.73
C LEU A 75 -2.37 -3.35 -9.71
N HIS A 76 -1.72 -3.10 -8.59
CA HIS A 76 -1.52 -4.11 -7.55
C HIS A 76 -2.83 -4.51 -6.87
N LEU A 77 -3.69 -3.54 -6.55
CA LEU A 77 -5.00 -3.83 -5.94
C LEU A 77 -5.90 -4.66 -6.88
N ARG A 78 -5.92 -4.39 -8.19
CA ARG A 78 -6.64 -5.20 -9.18
C ARG A 78 -6.09 -6.61 -9.31
N ARG A 79 -4.77 -6.78 -9.25
CA ARG A 79 -4.15 -8.11 -9.28
C ARG A 79 -4.49 -8.91 -8.03
N TYR A 80 -4.46 -8.27 -6.87
CA TYR A 80 -4.76 -8.91 -5.59
C TYR A 80 -6.24 -9.27 -5.47
N SER A 81 -7.16 -8.38 -5.85
CA SER A 81 -8.61 -8.62 -5.70
C SER A 81 -9.09 -9.88 -6.44
N LYS A 82 -8.48 -10.21 -7.59
CA LYS A 82 -8.76 -11.45 -8.35
C LYS A 82 -8.45 -12.73 -7.58
N HIS A 83 -7.45 -12.70 -6.70
CA HIS A 83 -6.97 -13.87 -5.94
C HIS A 83 -7.35 -13.79 -4.46
N CYS A 84 -8.03 -12.72 -4.04
CA CYS A 84 -8.46 -12.53 -2.66
C CYS A 84 -9.47 -13.61 -2.27
N ARG A 85 -9.18 -14.32 -1.16
CA ARG A 85 -10.02 -15.41 -0.64
C ARG A 85 -11.30 -14.91 0.03
N SER A 86 -11.27 -13.71 0.61
CA SER A 86 -12.44 -13.05 1.19
C SER A 86 -13.23 -12.30 0.12
N GLU A 87 -14.50 -12.66 -0.04
CA GLU A 87 -15.44 -11.98 -0.94
C GLU A 87 -15.82 -10.57 -0.45
N PRO A 88 -16.11 -10.33 0.85
CA PRO A 88 -16.30 -8.98 1.37
C PRO A 88 -15.13 -8.05 1.08
N LEU A 89 -13.90 -8.49 1.37
CA LEU A 89 -12.70 -7.71 1.10
C LEU A 89 -12.49 -7.46 -0.40
N ARG A 90 -12.77 -8.48 -1.24
CA ARG A 90 -12.71 -8.33 -2.69
C ARG A 90 -13.65 -7.22 -3.18
N ARG A 91 -14.86 -7.13 -2.66
CA ARG A 91 -15.83 -6.07 -3.01
C ARG A 91 -15.31 -4.70 -2.57
N GLN A 92 -14.82 -4.57 -1.34
CA GLN A 92 -14.23 -3.33 -0.85
C GLN A 92 -13.07 -2.85 -1.72
N LEU A 93 -12.16 -3.76 -2.09
CA LEU A 93 -11.03 -3.45 -2.98
C LEU A 93 -11.49 -3.00 -4.36
N LYS A 94 -12.52 -3.62 -4.94
CA LYS A 94 -13.10 -3.18 -6.22
C LYS A 94 -13.68 -1.78 -6.11
N THR A 95 -14.48 -1.52 -5.07
CA THR A 95 -15.03 -0.18 -4.83
C THR A 95 -13.93 0.87 -4.66
N LEU A 96 -12.87 0.56 -3.91
CA LEU A 96 -11.73 1.46 -3.76
C LEU A 96 -11.06 1.78 -5.10
N VAL A 97 -10.84 0.75 -5.93
CA VAL A 97 -10.26 0.91 -7.27
C VAL A 97 -11.15 1.80 -8.14
N GLU A 98 -12.45 1.49 -8.22
CA GLU A 98 -13.42 2.27 -9.02
C GLU A 98 -13.45 3.74 -8.59
N LYS A 99 -13.44 4.03 -7.28
CA LYS A 99 -13.45 5.41 -6.77
C LYS A 99 -12.17 6.17 -7.09
N ALA A 100 -11.03 5.50 -7.00
CA ALA A 100 -9.75 6.09 -7.36
C ALA A 100 -9.63 6.34 -8.87
N GLU A 101 -10.17 5.46 -9.71
CA GLU A 101 -10.21 5.64 -11.16
C GLU A 101 -11.08 6.83 -11.55
N VAL A 102 -12.28 6.96 -10.98
CA VAL A 102 -13.14 8.14 -11.18
C VAL A 102 -12.40 9.42 -10.82
N SER A 103 -11.69 9.43 -9.68
CA SER A 103 -10.91 10.59 -9.25
C SER A 103 -9.77 10.90 -10.23
N ALA A 104 -9.10 9.87 -10.76
CA ALA A 104 -8.04 10.05 -11.74
C ALA A 104 -8.54 10.60 -13.08
N ASP A 105 -9.72 10.16 -13.53
CA ASP A 105 -10.36 10.65 -14.75
C ASP A 105 -10.80 12.11 -14.58
N ASP A 106 -11.41 12.46 -13.45
CA ASP A 106 -11.78 13.84 -13.10
C ASP A 106 -10.56 14.77 -13.10
N ILE A 107 -9.44 14.34 -12.52
CA ILE A 107 -8.20 15.11 -12.48
C ILE A 107 -7.59 15.24 -13.88
N ARG A 108 -7.66 14.20 -14.72
CA ARG A 108 -7.19 14.25 -16.10
C ARG A 108 -7.99 15.30 -16.90
N ALA A 109 -9.32 15.27 -16.79
CA ALA A 109 -10.19 16.25 -17.43
C ALA A 109 -9.89 17.68 -16.98
N ARG A 110 -9.67 17.91 -15.67
CA ARG A 110 -9.29 19.22 -15.13
C ARG A 110 -7.91 19.67 -15.62
N ARG A 111 -6.95 18.76 -15.75
CA ARG A 111 -5.61 19.06 -16.29
C ARG A 111 -5.66 19.48 -17.74
N GLU A 112 -6.47 18.81 -18.55
CA GLU A 112 -6.66 19.15 -19.96
C GLU A 112 -7.25 20.56 -20.12
N GLN A 113 -8.24 20.92 -19.29
CA GLN A 113 -8.82 22.28 -19.26
C GLN A 113 -7.81 23.37 -18.88
N LEU A 114 -6.84 23.07 -18.01
CA LEU A 114 -5.78 24.01 -17.63
C LEU A 114 -4.71 24.14 -18.72
N ALA A 115 -4.45 23.08 -19.50
CA ALA A 115 -3.51 23.11 -20.61
C ALA A 115 -4.02 23.98 -21.78
N GLU A 116 -5.34 24.20 -21.89
CA GLU A 116 -5.95 25.10 -22.88
C GLU A 116 -5.96 26.59 -22.48
N ALA A 117 -5.41 26.97 -21.32
CA ALA A 117 -5.31 28.38 -20.94
C ALA A 117 -4.42 29.16 -21.94
N PRO A 118 -4.84 30.36 -22.37
CA PRO A 118 -4.46 30.92 -23.67
C PRO A 118 -2.98 31.29 -23.74
N SER A 119 -2.35 30.92 -24.87
CA SER A 119 -1.13 31.52 -25.37
C SER A 119 -1.24 33.04 -25.27
N ALA A 120 -0.61 33.62 -24.24
CA ALA A 120 -0.51 35.07 -24.08
C ALA A 120 0.15 35.64 -25.34
N LYS A 121 -0.64 36.41 -26.10
CA LYS A 121 -0.14 37.33 -27.13
C LYS A 121 0.42 38.57 -26.45
#